data_AF-A0A8C3FSL5-F1
#
_entry.id   AF-A0A8C3FSL5-F1
#
_cell.length_a   1.000
_cell.length_b   1.000
_cell.length_c   1.000
_cell.angle_alpha   90.00
_cell.angle_beta   90.00
_cell.angle_gamma   90.00
#
_symmetry.space_group_name_H-M   'P 1'
#
loop_
_entity.id
_entity.type
_entity.pdbx_description
1 polymer ?
#
loop_
_entity_poly.entity_id
_entity_poly.type
_entity_poly.pdbx_seq_one_letter_code
_entity_poly.pdbx_strand_id
1 'polypeptide(L)'
;PATGLLLISFSRLLLLILLPRVSTHCHTGTAEECEEHTAFVPGHNLAGEGIDVTTLGRKGAYLVDSSHWQHQDGTCTLCRNSLLEGQLQRLPLAAADWREKVSCRRKLSSTVKESAMGVVRAAGAVVQNDWKVGLEVEVKPSANTQVTLAGSHSKLAEFSTEKSQQDKYSFTNTEDSPPEAKSLATPCPVVRGYPQGEGARLQKFTYFFHNVD
;
A
#
# COMPACT_ATOMS: atom_id res chain seq x y z
N PRO A 1 -38.18 -42.84 14.78
CA PRO A 1 -38.57 -41.45 14.45
C PRO A 1 -37.62 -40.37 15.01
N ALA A 2 -37.20 -40.46 16.28
CA ALA A 2 -36.34 -39.44 16.92
C ALA A 2 -34.92 -39.32 16.34
N THR A 3 -34.35 -40.44 15.86
CA THR A 3 -33.02 -40.49 15.22
C THR A 3 -32.96 -39.80 13.86
N GLY A 4 -34.05 -39.83 13.09
CA GLY A 4 -34.15 -39.13 11.80
C GLY A 4 -34.22 -37.61 11.95
N LEU A 5 -34.92 -37.11 12.97
CA LEU A 5 -35.01 -35.68 13.29
C LEU A 5 -33.67 -35.09 13.72
N LEU A 6 -32.86 -35.85 14.46
CA LEU A 6 -31.50 -35.46 14.85
C LEU A 6 -30.58 -35.35 13.63
N LEU A 7 -30.60 -36.33 12.72
CA LEU A 7 -29.77 -36.32 11.51
C LEU A 7 -30.12 -35.15 10.56
N ILE A 8 -31.41 -34.82 10.44
CA ILE A 8 -31.84 -33.65 9.64
C ILE A 8 -31.36 -32.35 10.28
N SER A 9 -31.42 -32.23 11.61
CA SER A 9 -30.90 -31.08 12.37
C SER A 9 -29.38 -30.91 12.19
N PHE A 10 -28.60 -31.99 12.31
CA PHE A 10 -27.16 -31.97 12.07
C PHE A 10 -26.81 -31.60 10.63
N SER A 11 -27.57 -32.08 9.63
CA SER A 11 -27.34 -31.73 8.23
C SER A 11 -27.59 -30.24 7.93
N ARG A 12 -28.62 -29.63 8.56
CA ARG A 12 -28.92 -28.20 8.41
C ARG A 12 -27.88 -27.32 9.12
N LEU A 13 -27.38 -27.76 10.28
CA LEU A 13 -26.31 -27.06 11.00
C LEU A 13 -24.98 -27.13 10.24
N LEU A 14 -24.67 -28.28 9.61
CA LEU A 14 -23.48 -28.44 8.77
C LEU A 14 -23.54 -27.58 7.50
N LEU A 15 -24.73 -27.44 6.89
CA LEU A 15 -24.93 -26.58 5.71
C LEU A 15 -24.72 -25.10 6.03
N LEU A 16 -25.10 -24.64 7.23
CA LEU A 16 -24.85 -23.26 7.70
C LEU A 16 -23.36 -22.96 7.93
N ILE A 17 -22.55 -23.99 8.23
CA ILE A 17 -21.10 -23.88 8.42
C ILE A 17 -20.34 -23.92 7.08
N LEU A 18 -20.92 -24.58 6.07
CA LEU A 18 -20.37 -24.73 4.72
C LEU A 18 -20.76 -23.60 3.76
N LEU A 19 -21.72 -22.74 4.13
CA LEU A 19 -21.92 -21.50 3.40
C LEU A 19 -20.61 -20.70 3.52
N PRO A 20 -19.96 -20.34 2.39
CA PRO A 20 -18.85 -19.40 2.47
C PRO A 20 -19.40 -18.19 3.22
N ARG A 21 -18.74 -17.79 4.32
CA ARG A 21 -19.01 -16.51 4.94
C ARG A 21 -18.85 -15.49 3.83
N VAL A 22 -19.97 -15.04 3.26
CA VAL A 22 -19.99 -13.93 2.32
C VAL A 22 -19.30 -12.82 3.10
N SER A 23 -18.12 -12.45 2.66
CA SER A 23 -17.31 -11.44 3.31
C SER A 23 -18.18 -10.20 3.45
N THR A 24 -18.58 -9.89 4.68
CA THR A 24 -19.61 -8.89 5.01
C THR A 24 -19.16 -7.44 4.75
N HIS A 25 -18.11 -7.27 3.96
CA HIS A 25 -17.38 -6.02 3.80
C HIS A 25 -17.63 -5.36 2.45
N CYS A 26 -17.83 -6.14 1.38
CA CYS A 26 -18.16 -5.63 0.06
C CYS A 26 -19.35 -6.40 -0.51
N HIS A 27 -20.18 -5.72 -1.29
CA HIS A 27 -21.34 -6.30 -1.97
C HIS A 27 -21.58 -5.60 -3.30
N THR A 28 -22.37 -6.24 -4.16
CA THR A 28 -22.85 -5.62 -5.40
C THR A 28 -24.00 -4.68 -5.07
N GLY A 29 -23.82 -3.39 -5.33
CA GLY A 29 -24.86 -2.37 -5.19
C GLY A 29 -25.69 -2.23 -6.46
N THR A 30 -26.93 -1.74 -6.30
CA THR A 30 -27.78 -1.33 -7.42
C THR A 30 -27.24 -0.08 -8.11
N ALA A 31 -27.68 0.21 -9.34
CA ALA A 31 -27.25 1.41 -10.05
C ALA A 31 -27.51 2.71 -9.25
N GLU A 32 -28.63 2.80 -8.52
CA GLU A 32 -28.97 3.96 -7.69
C GLU A 32 -28.02 4.10 -6.49
N GLU A 33 -27.80 3.03 -5.72
CA GLU A 33 -26.84 3.02 -4.60
C GLU A 33 -25.42 3.36 -5.07
N CYS A 34 -25.04 2.85 -6.23
CA CYS A 34 -23.75 3.12 -6.83
C CYS A 34 -23.58 4.60 -7.15
N GLU A 35 -24.59 5.27 -7.70
CA GLU A 35 -24.55 6.71 -7.98
C GLU A 35 -24.58 7.56 -6.70
N GLU A 36 -25.33 7.15 -5.68
CA GLU A 36 -25.37 7.82 -4.37
C GLU A 36 -23.99 7.87 -3.70
N HIS A 37 -23.26 6.75 -3.72
CA HIS A 37 -21.97 6.62 -3.05
C HIS A 37 -20.80 6.95 -4.00
N THR A 38 -20.34 8.20 -3.99
CA THR A 38 -19.31 8.68 -4.94
C THR A 38 -17.86 8.46 -4.51
N ALA A 39 -17.60 8.22 -3.22
CA ALA A 39 -16.25 8.03 -2.71
C ALA A 39 -15.68 6.67 -3.10
N PHE A 40 -14.42 6.62 -3.52
CA PHE A 40 -13.69 5.36 -3.70
C PHE A 40 -13.07 4.88 -2.40
N VAL A 41 -12.79 3.58 -2.35
CA VAL A 41 -11.92 3.04 -1.30
C VAL A 41 -10.59 3.79 -1.28
N PRO A 42 -9.98 4.04 -0.11
CA PRO A 42 -8.80 4.87 -0.05
C PRO A 42 -7.65 4.21 -0.83
N GLY A 43 -6.79 5.01 -1.45
CA GLY A 43 -5.63 4.53 -2.22
C GLY A 43 -5.96 3.70 -3.47
N HIS A 44 -7.22 3.66 -3.93
CA HIS A 44 -7.63 2.98 -5.17
C HIS A 44 -6.74 3.28 -6.38
N ASN A 45 -6.19 4.49 -6.45
CA ASN A 45 -5.31 4.97 -7.52
C ASN A 45 -3.80 4.79 -7.23
N LEU A 46 -3.42 4.05 -6.20
CA LEU A 46 -2.01 3.71 -5.96
C LEU A 46 -1.61 2.44 -6.70
N ALA A 47 -2.53 1.48 -6.78
CA ALA A 47 -2.32 0.28 -7.56
C ALA A 47 -2.40 0.60 -9.05
N GLY A 48 -1.34 0.25 -9.80
CA GLY A 48 -1.28 0.46 -11.24
C GLY A 48 -0.65 1.78 -11.69
N GLU A 49 -0.26 2.66 -10.77
CA GLU A 49 0.53 3.83 -11.14
C GLU A 49 2.01 3.48 -11.34
N GLY A 50 2.57 3.96 -12.44
CA GLY A 50 3.98 3.80 -12.76
C GLY A 50 4.89 4.56 -11.79
N ILE A 51 6.01 3.94 -11.46
CA ILE A 51 7.09 4.49 -10.64
C ILE A 51 8.36 4.56 -11.47
N ASP A 52 9.06 5.68 -11.40
CA ASP A 52 10.43 5.79 -11.89
C ASP A 52 11.37 5.17 -10.87
N VAL A 53 11.94 4.01 -11.20
CA VAL A 53 12.80 3.27 -10.26
C VAL A 53 14.05 4.05 -9.86
N THR A 54 14.54 4.98 -10.70
CA THR A 54 15.76 5.74 -10.43
C THR A 54 15.53 6.91 -9.49
N THR A 55 14.37 7.55 -9.56
CA THR A 55 14.00 8.65 -8.64
C THR A 55 13.18 8.16 -7.46
N LEU A 56 12.64 6.94 -7.52
CA LEU A 56 11.60 6.38 -6.66
C LEU A 56 10.31 7.22 -6.64
N GLY A 57 10.13 8.06 -7.66
CA GLY A 57 9.00 8.98 -7.80
C GLY A 57 7.85 8.36 -8.59
N ARG A 58 6.64 8.70 -8.18
CA ARG A 58 5.40 8.45 -8.94
C ARG A 58 5.42 9.20 -10.27
N LYS A 59 5.00 8.55 -11.36
CA LYS A 59 4.94 9.16 -12.70
C LYS A 59 3.60 9.81 -13.04
N GLY A 60 2.52 9.54 -12.28
CA GLY A 60 1.17 9.96 -12.67
C GLY A 60 0.66 9.30 -13.96
N ALA A 61 1.33 8.24 -14.41
CA ALA A 61 0.94 7.44 -15.56
C ALA A 61 0.43 6.08 -15.05
N TYR A 62 -0.71 5.63 -15.56
CA TYR A 62 -1.44 4.47 -15.02
C TYR A 62 -1.49 3.35 -16.04
N LEU A 63 -0.98 2.17 -15.66
CA LEU A 63 -1.10 0.94 -16.45
C LEU A 63 -2.45 0.25 -16.25
N VAL A 64 -3.08 0.51 -15.12
CA VAL A 64 -4.40 0.00 -14.76
C VAL A 64 -5.30 1.18 -14.46
N ASP A 65 -6.41 1.28 -15.17
CA ASP A 65 -7.39 2.34 -14.91
C ASP A 65 -8.23 2.01 -13.67
N SER A 66 -7.88 2.65 -12.56
CA SER A 66 -8.58 2.54 -11.29
C SER A 66 -9.81 3.46 -11.18
N SER A 67 -10.15 4.21 -12.23
CA SER A 67 -11.32 5.10 -12.24
C SER A 67 -12.60 4.40 -12.67
N HIS A 68 -12.51 3.26 -13.37
CA HIS A 68 -13.66 2.45 -13.75
C HIS A 68 -14.15 1.60 -12.57
N TRP A 69 -15.42 1.78 -12.20
CA TRP A 69 -16.07 1.11 -11.07
C TRP A 69 -17.41 0.45 -11.44
N GLN A 70 -18.02 0.86 -12.54
CA GLN A 70 -19.37 0.45 -12.93
C GLN A 70 -19.32 -0.75 -13.89
N HIS A 71 -20.11 -1.78 -13.61
CA HIS A 71 -20.35 -2.89 -14.51
C HIS A 71 -21.25 -2.48 -15.69
N GLN A 72 -21.29 -3.30 -16.75
CA GLN A 72 -22.09 -2.99 -17.95
C GLN A 72 -23.60 -2.90 -17.69
N ASP A 73 -24.09 -3.57 -16.64
CA ASP A 73 -25.49 -3.54 -16.21
C ASP A 73 -25.81 -2.34 -15.28
N GLY A 74 -24.85 -1.44 -15.07
CA GLY A 74 -24.98 -0.26 -14.21
C GLY A 74 -24.70 -0.51 -12.73
N THR A 75 -24.54 -1.77 -12.30
CA THR A 75 -24.19 -2.11 -10.92
C THR A 75 -22.73 -1.81 -10.61
N CYS A 76 -22.33 -1.90 -9.35
CA CYS A 76 -20.94 -1.73 -8.92
C CYS A 76 -20.65 -2.53 -7.65
N THR A 77 -19.37 -2.63 -7.29
CA THR A 77 -18.98 -3.18 -5.99
C THR A 77 -18.83 -2.04 -4.97
N LEU A 78 -19.61 -2.11 -3.89
CA LEU A 78 -19.56 -1.19 -2.76
C LEU A 78 -18.96 -1.89 -1.55
N CYS A 79 -17.93 -1.28 -0.97
CA CYS A 79 -17.26 -1.74 0.23
C CYS A 79 -17.56 -0.82 1.41
N ARG A 80 -17.91 -1.40 2.55
CA ARG A 80 -18.16 -0.68 3.79
C ARG A 80 -16.84 -0.40 4.49
N ASN A 81 -16.56 0.87 4.75
CA ASN A 81 -15.34 1.31 5.42
C ASN A 81 -15.54 1.55 6.93
N SER A 82 -15.27 0.56 7.78
CA SER A 82 -15.44 0.69 9.24
C SER A 82 -14.48 1.69 9.88
N LEU A 83 -13.38 2.05 9.20
CA LEU A 83 -12.43 3.09 9.64
C LEU A 83 -12.90 4.51 9.33
N LEU A 84 -13.91 4.64 8.45
CA LEU A 84 -14.54 5.90 8.07
C LEU A 84 -16.03 5.81 8.37
N GLU A 85 -16.37 5.54 9.63
CA GLU A 85 -17.76 5.56 10.14
C GLU A 85 -18.72 4.59 9.43
N GLY A 86 -18.17 3.56 8.77
CA GLY A 86 -18.96 2.59 8.02
C GLY A 86 -19.48 3.11 6.68
N GLN A 87 -18.88 4.16 6.11
CA GLN A 87 -19.24 4.70 4.80
C GLN A 87 -19.11 3.64 3.70
N LEU A 88 -20.09 3.58 2.79
CA LEU A 88 -19.98 2.78 1.57
C LEU A 88 -19.12 3.51 0.55
N GLN A 89 -18.19 2.77 -0.05
CA GLN A 89 -17.19 3.29 -0.98
C GLN A 89 -17.06 2.38 -2.19
N ARG A 90 -16.93 2.97 -3.38
CA ARG A 90 -16.76 2.27 -4.65
C ARG A 90 -15.42 1.54 -4.69
N LEU A 91 -15.45 0.29 -5.12
CA LEU A 91 -14.27 -0.48 -5.48
C LEU A 91 -14.08 -0.44 -7.00
N PRO A 92 -12.89 -0.10 -7.52
CA PRO A 92 -12.63 -0.19 -8.96
C PRO A 92 -12.76 -1.62 -9.47
N LEU A 93 -13.18 -1.78 -10.72
CA LEU A 93 -13.31 -3.10 -11.36
C LEU A 93 -12.00 -3.89 -11.40
N ALA A 94 -10.87 -3.18 -11.49
CA ALA A 94 -9.54 -3.78 -11.50
C ALA A 94 -9.08 -4.29 -10.12
N ALA A 95 -9.90 -4.12 -9.07
CA ALA A 95 -9.61 -4.57 -7.71
C ALA A 95 -10.67 -5.58 -7.25
N ALA A 96 -10.24 -6.72 -6.71
CA ALA A 96 -11.15 -7.81 -6.31
C ALA A 96 -11.28 -7.98 -4.78
N ASP A 97 -10.22 -7.69 -4.01
CA ASP A 97 -10.09 -8.10 -2.61
C ASP A 97 -9.72 -6.92 -1.69
N TRP A 98 -10.46 -5.82 -1.77
CA TRP A 98 -10.25 -4.73 -0.82
C TRP A 98 -10.69 -5.15 0.58
N ARG A 99 -9.76 -5.04 1.54
CA ARG A 99 -9.99 -5.43 2.93
C ARG A 99 -9.44 -4.37 3.85
N GLU A 100 -10.21 -4.03 4.84
CA GLU A 100 -9.66 -3.38 6.02
C GLU A 100 -8.85 -4.36 6.81
N LYS A 101 -7.68 -3.91 7.22
CA LYS A 101 -6.89 -4.64 8.20
C LYS A 101 -6.22 -3.64 9.11
N VAL A 102 -6.69 -3.62 10.34
CA VAL A 102 -6.18 -2.73 11.38
C VAL A 102 -5.20 -3.51 12.23
N SER A 103 -3.90 -3.22 12.13
CA SER A 103 -2.91 -3.72 13.08
C SER A 103 -2.01 -2.57 13.51
N CYS A 104 -2.51 -1.77 14.45
CA CYS A 104 -1.78 -0.60 14.90
C CYS A 104 -0.73 -1.01 15.96
N ARG A 105 0.52 -1.28 15.53
CA ARG A 105 1.69 -1.38 16.41
C ARG A 105 2.70 -0.30 16.06
N ARG A 106 2.92 0.63 16.98
CA ARG A 106 3.92 1.69 16.80
C ARG A 106 5.31 1.05 16.89
N LYS A 107 6.06 1.06 15.79
CA LYS A 107 7.44 0.60 15.75
C LYS A 107 8.31 1.74 15.27
N LEU A 108 9.20 2.18 16.16
CA LEU A 108 10.27 3.09 15.82
C LEU A 108 11.50 2.26 15.49
N SER A 109 11.98 2.35 14.25
CA SER A 109 13.28 1.83 13.86
C SER A 109 14.19 2.99 13.51
N SER A 110 15.41 2.97 14.03
CA SER A 110 16.44 3.94 13.67
C SER A 110 17.66 3.18 13.18
N THR A 111 18.20 3.58 12.03
CA THR A 111 19.40 2.99 11.46
C THR A 111 20.36 4.09 11.04
N VAL A 112 21.64 3.90 11.33
CA VAL A 112 22.71 4.79 10.88
C VAL A 112 23.29 4.26 9.58
N LYS A 113 23.51 5.15 8.61
CA LYS A 113 24.18 4.90 7.34
C LYS A 113 25.45 5.75 7.29
N GLU A 114 26.59 5.08 7.18
CA GLU A 114 27.91 5.73 7.22
C GLU A 114 28.31 6.38 5.88
N SER A 115 27.46 6.31 4.86
CA SER A 115 27.75 6.89 3.54
C SER A 115 26.47 7.22 2.78
N ALA A 116 26.58 8.17 1.84
CA ALA A 116 25.51 8.47 0.87
C ALA A 116 25.05 7.21 0.13
N MET A 117 25.98 6.36 -0.32
CA MET A 117 25.63 5.10 -0.98
C MET A 117 24.83 4.15 -0.08
N GLY A 118 25.11 4.14 1.23
CA GLY A 118 24.32 3.39 2.21
C GLY A 118 22.88 3.90 2.32
N VAL A 119 22.68 5.22 2.20
CA VAL A 119 21.36 5.86 2.16
C VAL A 119 20.62 5.47 0.87
N VAL A 120 21.26 5.61 -0.29
CA VAL A 120 20.65 5.25 -1.59
C VAL A 120 20.23 3.79 -1.64
N ARG A 121 21.09 2.88 -1.15
CA ARG A 121 20.76 1.45 -1.09
C ARG A 121 19.56 1.16 -0.19
N ALA A 122 19.48 1.83 0.96
CA ALA A 122 18.34 1.68 1.86
C ALA A 122 17.05 2.20 1.23
N ALA A 123 17.10 3.31 0.49
CA ALA A 123 15.95 3.83 -0.26
C ALA A 123 15.50 2.86 -1.36
N GLY A 124 16.44 2.32 -2.14
CA GLY A 124 16.15 1.36 -3.21
C GLY A 124 15.61 0.03 -2.71
N ALA A 125 15.90 -0.37 -1.46
CA ALA A 125 15.42 -1.62 -0.86
C ALA A 125 13.90 -1.65 -0.62
N VAL A 126 13.20 -0.51 -0.76
CA VAL A 126 11.73 -0.45 -0.72
C VAL A 126 11.11 -1.13 -1.96
N VAL A 127 11.86 -1.25 -3.05
CA VAL A 127 11.43 -2.00 -4.24
C VAL A 127 11.68 -3.49 -3.99
N GLN A 128 10.62 -4.22 -3.63
CA GLN A 128 10.71 -5.61 -3.17
C GLN A 128 10.74 -6.65 -4.30
N ASN A 129 10.28 -6.29 -5.51
CA ASN A 129 10.29 -7.19 -6.66
C ASN A 129 11.61 -7.12 -7.45
N ASP A 130 11.86 -8.13 -8.29
CA ASP A 130 12.95 -8.08 -9.26
C ASP A 130 12.55 -7.27 -10.49
N TRP A 131 12.50 -5.95 -10.32
CA TRP A 131 12.10 -4.99 -11.36
C TRP A 131 13.01 -5.00 -12.59
N LYS A 132 14.18 -5.66 -12.53
CA LYS A 132 15.13 -5.76 -13.65
C LYS A 132 14.80 -6.90 -14.62
N VAL A 133 13.93 -7.83 -14.23
CA VAL A 133 13.54 -8.96 -15.09
C VAL A 133 12.93 -8.43 -16.38
N GLY A 134 13.43 -8.93 -17.51
CA GLY A 134 12.96 -8.53 -18.84
C GLY A 134 13.44 -7.15 -19.31
N LEU A 135 14.29 -6.47 -18.53
CA LEU A 135 14.94 -5.22 -18.91
C LEU A 135 16.43 -5.46 -19.20
N GLU A 136 16.93 -4.90 -20.29
CA GLU A 136 18.36 -4.86 -20.59
C GLU A 136 19.04 -3.78 -19.73
N VAL A 137 19.29 -4.09 -18.46
CA VAL A 137 19.98 -3.18 -17.53
C VAL A 137 21.48 -3.49 -17.53
N GLU A 138 22.23 -2.89 -18.46
CA GLU A 138 23.70 -2.98 -18.46
C GLU A 138 24.29 -2.11 -17.34
N VAL A 139 24.71 -2.73 -16.24
CA VAL A 139 25.58 -2.07 -15.25
C VAL A 139 27.01 -2.46 -15.58
N LYS A 140 27.76 -1.60 -16.28
CA LYS A 140 29.20 -1.80 -16.51
C LYS A 140 29.95 -1.44 -15.23
N PRO A 141 30.40 -2.41 -14.41
CA PRO A 141 31.10 -2.09 -13.18
C PRO A 141 32.55 -1.77 -13.53
N SER A 142 32.95 -0.50 -13.47
CA SER A 142 34.38 -0.17 -13.44
C SER A 142 34.90 -0.47 -12.03
N ALA A 143 35.71 -1.54 -11.90
CA ALA A 143 36.51 -1.96 -10.74
C ALA A 143 35.89 -1.74 -9.34
N ASN A 144 35.43 -2.81 -8.68
CA ASN A 144 35.02 -2.88 -7.26
C ASN A 144 34.02 -1.83 -6.75
N THR A 145 33.27 -1.17 -7.63
CA THR A 145 32.22 -0.22 -7.25
C THR A 145 30.85 -0.89 -7.23
N GLN A 146 30.17 -0.84 -6.09
CA GLN A 146 28.79 -1.30 -5.97
C GLN A 146 27.85 -0.20 -6.48
N VAL A 147 27.29 -0.39 -7.68
CA VAL A 147 26.35 0.56 -8.30
C VAL A 147 24.91 0.17 -7.95
N THR A 148 24.14 1.12 -7.40
CA THR A 148 22.70 0.97 -7.18
C THR A 148 21.96 1.89 -8.14
N LEU A 149 21.14 1.32 -9.03
CA LEU A 149 20.31 2.11 -9.96
C LEU A 149 18.99 2.56 -9.35
N ALA A 150 18.40 1.74 -8.47
CA ALA A 150 17.18 2.12 -7.76
C ALA A 150 17.45 3.28 -6.79
N GLY A 151 16.72 4.39 -6.94
CA GLY A 151 16.88 5.58 -6.12
C GLY A 151 18.12 6.42 -6.39
N SER A 152 18.92 6.15 -7.43
CA SER A 152 20.15 6.88 -7.76
C SER A 152 19.94 8.38 -8.02
N HIS A 153 18.76 8.76 -8.52
CA HIS A 153 18.35 10.15 -8.79
C HIS A 153 17.25 10.62 -7.84
N SER A 154 17.06 9.94 -6.71
CA SER A 154 16.09 10.37 -5.70
C SER A 154 16.57 11.65 -4.98
N LYS A 155 15.64 12.44 -4.44
CA LYS A 155 15.98 13.60 -3.59
C LYS A 155 16.86 13.22 -2.40
N LEU A 156 16.70 12.00 -1.90
CA LEU A 156 17.50 11.47 -0.80
C LEU A 156 18.93 11.13 -1.26
N ALA A 157 19.11 10.65 -2.49
CA ALA A 157 20.42 10.48 -3.11
C ALA A 157 21.12 11.82 -3.32
N GLU A 158 20.41 12.80 -3.87
CA GLU A 158 20.91 14.17 -4.06
C GLU A 158 21.37 14.77 -2.72
N PHE A 159 20.49 14.79 -1.71
CA PHE A 159 20.79 15.30 -0.38
C PHE A 159 22.01 14.62 0.26
N SER A 160 22.05 13.29 0.27
CA SER A 160 23.11 12.56 0.94
C SER A 160 24.45 12.70 0.21
N THR A 161 24.43 12.76 -1.12
CA THR A 161 25.61 12.99 -1.94
C THR A 161 26.14 14.40 -1.75
N GLU A 162 25.27 15.42 -1.80
CA GLU A 162 25.64 16.81 -1.58
C GLU A 162 26.30 17.00 -0.21
N LYS A 163 25.71 16.45 0.85
CA LYS A 163 26.28 16.51 2.20
C LYS A 163 27.63 15.81 2.29
N SER A 164 27.75 14.63 1.68
CA SER A 164 29.01 13.87 1.68
C SER A 164 30.14 14.53 0.89
N GLN A 165 29.82 15.45 -0.02
CA GLN A 165 30.83 16.26 -0.74
C GLN A 165 31.30 17.46 0.10
N GLN A 166 30.48 17.94 1.03
CA GLN A 166 30.80 19.10 1.88
C GLN A 166 31.69 18.71 3.06
N ASP A 167 31.40 17.59 3.72
CA ASP A 167 32.17 17.08 4.85
C ASP A 167 31.89 15.58 5.08
N LYS A 168 32.51 14.99 6.11
CA LYS A 168 32.23 13.65 6.57
C LYS A 168 30.92 13.61 7.37
N TYR A 169 29.87 13.06 6.75
CA TYR A 169 28.56 12.86 7.36
C TYR A 169 28.22 11.38 7.62
N SER A 170 27.51 11.14 8.72
CA SER A 170 26.72 9.93 8.95
C SER A 170 25.24 10.29 8.90
N PHE A 171 24.40 9.41 8.36
CA PHE A 171 22.97 9.67 8.16
C PHE A 171 22.13 8.77 9.06
N THR A 172 21.23 9.35 9.83
CA THR A 172 20.26 8.59 10.64
C THR A 172 18.94 8.52 9.90
N ASN A 173 18.52 7.31 9.50
CA ASN A 173 17.19 7.05 8.98
C ASN A 173 16.29 6.59 10.13
N THR A 174 15.28 7.38 10.44
CA THR A 174 14.29 7.08 11.46
C THR A 174 12.95 6.76 10.80
N GLU A 175 12.58 5.49 10.87
CA GLU A 175 11.30 5.01 10.41
C GLU A 175 10.33 4.88 11.58
N ASP A 176 9.42 5.84 11.70
CA ASP A 176 8.17 5.68 12.46
C ASP A 176 7.13 5.00 11.57
N SER A 177 7.03 3.68 11.59
CA SER A 177 5.97 2.99 10.83
C SER A 177 4.63 3.45 11.43
N PRO A 178 3.84 4.30 10.73
CA PRO A 178 2.50 4.57 11.22
C PRO A 178 1.80 3.22 11.30
N PRO A 179 0.91 3.07 12.28
CA PRO A 179 0.23 1.81 12.47
C PRO A 179 -0.40 1.34 11.14
N GLU A 180 0.04 0.17 10.67
CA GLU A 180 -0.29 -0.35 9.35
C GLU A 180 -1.79 -0.64 9.29
N ALA A 181 -2.52 0.19 8.54
CA ALA A 181 -3.72 -0.27 7.89
C ALA A 181 -3.29 -1.01 6.62
N LYS A 182 -3.61 -2.29 6.53
CA LYS A 182 -3.47 -3.09 5.31
C LYS A 182 -4.69 -2.94 4.38
N SER A 183 -5.48 -1.88 4.56
CA SER A 183 -6.29 -1.31 3.48
C SER A 183 -5.46 -0.26 2.77
N LEU A 184 -5.57 -0.21 1.45
CA LEU A 184 -5.15 0.99 0.73
C LEU A 184 -5.78 2.21 1.45
N ALA A 185 -4.89 3.06 2.00
CA ALA A 185 -5.02 4.43 2.51
C ALA A 185 -5.99 4.85 3.65
N THR A 186 -6.06 4.17 4.79
CA THR A 186 -6.49 4.86 6.04
C THR A 186 -5.38 4.87 7.10
N PRO A 187 -4.73 6.00 7.41
CA PRO A 187 -3.83 6.08 8.57
C PRO A 187 -4.64 5.85 9.86
N CYS A 188 -4.12 5.10 10.85
CA CYS A 188 -4.84 5.04 12.14
C CYS A 188 -4.97 6.47 12.71
N PRO A 189 -6.09 6.82 13.37
CA PRO A 189 -6.32 8.16 13.89
C PRO A 189 -5.20 8.55 14.87
N VAL A 190 -4.43 9.57 14.52
CA VAL A 190 -3.44 10.19 15.40
C VAL A 190 -4.13 11.33 16.13
N VAL A 191 -4.57 11.10 17.37
CA VAL A 191 -4.94 12.19 18.27
C VAL A 191 -3.63 12.87 18.70
N ARG A 192 -3.32 14.05 18.15
CA ARG A 192 -2.19 14.87 18.60
C ARG A 192 -2.67 16.26 19.02
N GLY A 193 -2.50 16.59 20.30
CA GLY A 193 -2.46 17.96 20.78
C GLY A 193 -1.07 18.58 20.53
N TYR A 194 -1.07 19.76 19.89
CA TYR A 194 -0.14 20.94 19.83
C TYR A 194 1.36 20.84 20.25
N PRO A 195 2.23 21.85 19.95
CA PRO A 195 2.19 22.98 18.99
C PRO A 195 3.30 22.98 17.91
N GLN A 196 3.17 23.96 17.01
CA GLN A 196 4.08 24.51 15.99
C GLN A 196 5.59 24.52 16.30
N GLY A 197 6.37 24.16 15.29
CA GLY A 197 7.81 24.43 15.15
C GLY A 197 8.28 23.91 13.79
N GLU A 198 8.66 24.81 12.90
CA GLU A 198 9.12 24.49 11.54
C GLU A 198 10.38 23.62 11.56
N GLY A 199 10.30 22.46 10.89
CA GLY A 199 11.41 21.53 10.74
C GLY A 199 11.08 20.53 9.63
N ALA A 200 11.97 20.45 8.65
CA ALA A 200 11.83 19.72 7.38
C ALA A 200 10.99 18.43 7.45
N ARG A 201 9.86 18.45 6.74
CA ARG A 201 8.93 17.32 6.63
C ARG A 201 9.50 16.31 5.63
N LEU A 202 10.26 15.32 6.11
CA LEU A 202 10.57 14.12 5.34
C LEU A 202 9.24 13.44 4.98
N GLN A 203 8.85 13.52 3.71
CA GLN A 203 7.71 12.79 3.17
C GLN A 203 8.06 11.30 3.22
N LYS A 204 7.41 10.60 4.14
CA LYS A 204 7.54 9.15 4.30
C LYS A 204 6.68 8.48 3.23
N PHE A 205 7.33 7.92 2.21
CA PHE A 205 6.69 7.05 1.22
C PHE A 205 6.76 5.61 1.74
N THR A 206 5.62 5.06 2.11
CA THR A 206 5.49 3.64 2.45
C THR A 206 4.67 2.98 1.34
N TYR A 207 5.29 2.08 0.57
CA TYR A 207 4.60 1.19 -0.36
C TYR A 207 4.70 -0.24 0.15
N PHE A 208 3.55 -0.92 0.23
CA PHE A 208 3.47 -2.35 0.48
C PHE A 208 2.91 -3.02 -0.76
N PHE A 209 3.73 -3.82 -1.44
CA PHE A 209 3.24 -4.99 -2.15
C PHE A 209 3.52 -6.19 -1.24
N HIS A 210 2.47 -6.86 -0.77
CA HIS A 210 2.64 -8.19 -0.20
C HIS A 210 2.55 -9.19 -1.35
N ASN A 211 3.54 -10.05 -1.47
CA ASN A 211 3.46 -11.27 -2.28
C ASN A 211 2.19 -12.02 -1.89
N VAL A 212 1.39 -12.36 -2.90
CA VAL A 212 0.32 -13.34 -2.79
C VAL A 212 1.00 -14.68 -3.05
N ASP A 213 1.26 -15.44 -1.99
CA ASP A 213 1.36 -16.91 -2.06
C ASP A 213 -0.05 -17.49 -1.90
#